data_AF-A0A420DAW7-F1
#
_entry.id   AF-A0A420DAW7-F1
#
_cell.length_a   1.000
_cell.length_b   1.000
_cell.length_c   1.000
_cell.angle_alpha   90.00
_cell.angle_beta   90.00
_cell.angle_gamma   90.00
#
_symmetry.space_group_name_H-M   'P 1'
#
loop_
_entity.id
_entity.type
_entity.pdbx_description
1 polymer ?
#
loop_
_entity_poly.entity_id
_entity_poly.type
_entity_poly.pdbx_seq_one_letter_code
_entity_poly.pdbx_strand_id
1 'polypeptide(L)'
;MKKIILKIYLVLSILLVSDSVLYYFWKISFAGYYSDVILFWLWILTSFAVIVLFWKKLLAKLLLGTLIVALILSILPMMLPFYTIFFAMTPFGSRMQKDLNQNYRAQIVGYSVMTRPWLEIIEKKGIFEQQIIHSTDHDIFKNDGNLRISLAKDIRFDNETDNILTLILFYGGPNYKITFDKKTGKVKAIENH
;
A
#
# COMPACT_ATOMS: atom_id res chain seq x y z
N MET A 1 16.14 -22.19 -22.20
CA MET A 1 14.88 -22.02 -21.44
C MET A 1 15.10 -21.99 -19.93
N LYS A 2 15.54 -23.07 -19.26
CA LYS A 2 15.74 -23.09 -17.79
C LYS A 2 16.61 -21.96 -17.22
N LYS A 3 17.73 -21.63 -17.89
CA LYS A 3 18.62 -20.51 -17.50
C LYS A 3 17.96 -19.13 -17.61
N ILE A 4 17.04 -18.95 -18.57
CA ILE A 4 16.32 -17.68 -18.78
C ILE A 4 15.30 -17.49 -17.66
N ILE A 5 14.54 -18.53 -17.34
CA ILE A 5 13.56 -18.52 -16.23
C ILE A 5 14.26 -18.20 -14.91
N LEU A 6 15.43 -18.78 -14.67
CA LEU A 6 16.23 -18.47 -13.48
C LEU A 6 16.67 -17.00 -13.44
N LYS A 7 17.12 -16.43 -14.57
CA LYS A 7 17.48 -15.00 -14.65
C LYS A 7 16.27 -14.09 -14.38
N ILE A 8 15.12 -14.40 -14.96
CA ILE A 8 13.87 -13.66 -14.74
C ILE A 8 13.49 -13.70 -13.26
N TYR A 9 13.52 -14.88 -12.65
CA TYR A 9 13.24 -15.05 -11.22
C TYR A 9 14.20 -14.22 -10.35
N LEU A 10 15.49 -14.21 -10.67
CA LEU A 10 16.49 -13.45 -9.93
C LEU A 10 16.23 -11.94 -10.04
N VAL A 11 15.94 -11.44 -11.25
CA VAL A 11 15.57 -10.03 -11.47
C VAL A 11 14.30 -9.65 -10.69
N LEU A 12 13.25 -10.46 -10.76
CA LEU A 12 12.01 -10.23 -10.01
C LEU A 12 12.25 -10.24 -8.50
N SER A 13 13.11 -11.14 -8.00
CA SER A 13 13.46 -11.20 -6.57
C SER A 13 14.20 -9.94 -6.12
N ILE A 14 15.17 -9.46 -6.91
CA ILE A 14 15.89 -8.21 -6.62
C ILE A 14 14.93 -7.04 -6.61
N LEU A 15 14.03 -6.95 -7.60
CA LEU A 15 13.04 -5.88 -7.68
C LEU A 15 12.10 -5.90 -6.46
N LEU A 16 11.55 -7.06 -6.11
CA LEU A 16 10.65 -7.21 -4.97
C LEU A 16 11.32 -6.84 -3.64
N VAL A 17 12.57 -7.28 -3.43
CA VAL A 17 13.32 -6.94 -2.22
C VAL A 17 13.66 -5.45 -2.19
N SER A 18 14.08 -4.88 -3.31
CA SER A 18 14.40 -3.45 -3.41
C SER A 18 13.18 -2.60 -3.11
N ASP A 19 12.04 -2.92 -3.71
CA ASP A 19 10.77 -2.24 -3.48
C ASP A 19 10.33 -2.32 -2.01
N SER A 20 10.37 -3.52 -1.42
CA SER A 20 10.04 -3.71 0.00
C SER A 20 10.93 -2.88 0.93
N VAL A 21 12.23 -2.78 0.63
CA VAL A 21 13.19 -1.97 1.39
C VAL A 21 12.91 -0.48 1.20
N LEU A 22 12.68 -0.03 -0.04
CA LEU A 22 12.35 1.36 -0.35
C LEU A 22 11.07 1.81 0.36
N TYR A 23 10.05 0.95 0.38
CA TYR A 23 8.79 1.22 1.05
C TYR A 23 8.96 1.27 2.57
N TYR A 24 9.73 0.35 3.15
CA TYR A 24 9.92 0.31 4.59
C TYR A 24 10.67 1.54 5.12
N PHE A 25 11.75 1.96 4.46
CA PHE A 25 12.60 3.05 4.94
C PHE A 25 12.17 4.44 4.45
N TRP A 26 11.72 4.57 3.20
CA TRP A 26 11.45 5.87 2.59
C TRP A 26 10.00 6.06 2.16
N LYS A 27 9.15 5.05 2.35
CA LYS A 27 7.75 5.06 1.89
C LYS A 27 7.62 5.32 0.39
N ILE A 28 8.62 4.86 -0.37
CA ILE A 28 8.66 4.92 -1.82
C ILE A 28 8.24 3.54 -2.36
N SER A 29 7.35 3.54 -3.35
CA SER A 29 6.87 2.34 -4.05
C SER A 29 6.80 2.65 -5.55
N PHE A 30 6.58 1.63 -6.39
CA PHE A 30 6.36 1.84 -7.81
C PHE A 30 5.08 2.65 -8.08
N ALA A 31 5.09 3.41 -9.16
CA ALA A 31 3.94 4.21 -9.54
C ALA A 31 2.69 3.34 -9.78
N GLY A 32 1.56 3.75 -9.20
CA GLY A 32 0.29 3.04 -9.27
C GLY A 32 0.13 1.92 -8.24
N TYR A 33 -1.05 1.86 -7.62
CA TYR A 33 -1.40 0.86 -6.60
C TYR A 33 -1.18 -0.60 -7.04
N TYR A 34 -1.43 -0.91 -8.31
CA TYR A 34 -1.37 -2.28 -8.81
C TYR A 34 0.05 -2.75 -9.16
N SER A 35 1.03 -1.85 -9.25
CA SER A 35 2.39 -2.22 -9.66
C SER A 35 3.03 -3.20 -8.68
N ASP A 36 2.93 -2.93 -7.39
CA ASP A 36 3.47 -3.80 -6.33
C ASP A 36 2.73 -5.14 -6.27
N VAL A 37 1.40 -5.09 -6.45
CA VAL A 37 0.54 -6.29 -6.52
C VAL A 37 0.98 -7.19 -7.67
N ILE A 38 1.15 -6.64 -8.87
CA ILE A 38 1.56 -7.40 -10.06
C ILE A 38 2.97 -7.97 -9.87
N LEU A 39 3.90 -7.18 -9.33
CA LEU A 39 5.27 -7.62 -9.06
C LEU A 39 5.29 -8.83 -8.11
N PHE A 40 4.53 -8.77 -7.03
CA PHE A 40 4.42 -9.85 -6.05
C PHE A 40 3.86 -11.14 -6.67
N TRP A 41 2.75 -11.06 -7.41
CA TRP A 41 2.14 -12.24 -8.03
C TRP A 41 3.03 -12.85 -9.13
N LEU A 42 3.69 -12.02 -9.93
CA LEU A 42 4.69 -12.49 -10.90
C LEU A 42 5.84 -13.22 -10.21
N TRP A 43 6.33 -12.68 -9.10
CA TRP A 43 7.37 -13.32 -8.30
C TRP A 43 6.91 -14.66 -7.72
N ILE A 44 5.68 -14.76 -7.21
CA ILE A 44 5.12 -16.03 -6.72
C ILE A 44 5.03 -17.07 -7.84
N LEU A 45 4.45 -16.72 -8.99
CA LEU A 45 4.27 -17.66 -10.10
C LEU A 45 5.62 -18.15 -10.63
N THR A 46 6.59 -17.26 -10.76
CA THR A 46 7.94 -17.63 -11.18
C THR A 46 8.68 -18.46 -10.13
N SER A 47 8.43 -18.23 -8.83
CA SER A 47 8.94 -19.08 -7.74
C SER A 47 8.46 -20.51 -7.90
N PHE A 48 7.16 -20.73 -8.08
CA PHE A 48 6.62 -22.08 -8.33
C PHE A 48 7.19 -22.73 -9.60
N ALA A 49 7.33 -21.97 -10.69
CA ALA A 49 7.95 -22.47 -11.91
C ALA A 49 9.40 -22.94 -11.67
N VAL A 50 10.20 -22.17 -10.91
CA VAL A 50 11.58 -22.55 -10.53
C VAL A 50 11.58 -23.82 -9.69
N ILE A 51 10.69 -23.95 -8.72
CA ILE A 51 10.59 -25.15 -7.87
C ILE A 51 10.33 -26.40 -8.72
N VAL A 52 9.35 -26.35 -9.62
CA VAL A 52 8.98 -27.49 -10.47
C VAL A 52 10.12 -27.84 -11.44
N LEU A 53 10.71 -26.85 -12.11
CA LEU A 53 11.77 -27.06 -13.10
C LEU A 53 13.08 -27.59 -12.50
N PHE A 54 13.36 -27.23 -11.24
CA PHE A 54 14.58 -27.58 -10.53
C PHE A 54 14.33 -28.52 -9.34
N TRP A 55 13.24 -29.29 -9.33
CA TRP A 55 12.82 -30.17 -8.21
C TRP A 55 13.91 -31.12 -7.68
N LYS A 56 14.81 -31.56 -8.56
CA LYS A 56 15.92 -32.45 -8.20
C LYS A 56 17.04 -31.74 -7.42
N LYS A 57 17.05 -30.40 -7.37
CA LYS A 57 18.07 -29.59 -6.68
C LYS A 57 17.63 -29.28 -5.24
N LEU A 58 18.59 -29.32 -4.31
CA LEU A 58 18.35 -29.03 -2.90
C LEU A 58 17.81 -27.60 -2.70
N LEU A 59 18.37 -26.60 -3.39
CA LEU A 59 17.94 -25.20 -3.28
C LEU A 59 16.46 -24.99 -3.63
N ALA A 60 15.93 -25.71 -4.63
CA ALA A 60 14.51 -25.61 -4.99
C ALA A 60 13.60 -26.16 -3.89
N LYS A 61 14.02 -27.25 -3.23
CA LYS A 61 13.30 -27.82 -2.08
C LYS A 61 13.39 -26.91 -0.86
N LEU A 62 14.55 -26.30 -0.62
CA LEU A 62 14.71 -25.31 0.46
C LEU A 62 13.81 -24.11 0.24
N LEU A 63 13.73 -23.57 -0.98
CA LEU A 63 12.83 -22.47 -1.31
C LEU A 63 11.37 -22.84 -1.04
N LEU A 64 10.93 -24.03 -1.46
CA LEU A 64 9.59 -24.53 -1.13
C LEU A 64 9.37 -24.65 0.38
N GLY A 65 10.35 -25.22 1.10
CA GLY A 65 10.32 -25.31 2.56
C GLY A 65 10.19 -23.95 3.22
N THR A 66 10.96 -22.95 2.78
CA THR A 66 10.89 -21.57 3.26
C THR A 66 9.52 -20.95 2.99
N LEU A 67 8.94 -21.14 1.81
CA LEU A 67 7.59 -20.64 1.50
C LEU A 67 6.53 -21.26 2.41
N ILE A 68 6.60 -22.57 2.66
CA ILE A 68 5.67 -23.27 3.57
C ILE A 68 5.85 -22.78 5.01
N VAL A 69 7.09 -22.70 5.50
CA VAL A 69 7.39 -22.22 6.85
C VAL A 69 6.93 -20.78 7.03
N ALA A 70 7.20 -19.90 6.05
CA ALA A 70 6.75 -18.52 6.07
C ALA A 70 5.22 -18.41 6.09
N LEU A 71 4.52 -19.24 5.30
CA LEU A 71 3.07 -19.30 5.30
C LEU A 71 2.53 -19.74 6.68
N ILE A 72 3.09 -20.80 7.27
CA ILE A 72 2.71 -21.26 8.61
C ILE A 72 2.95 -20.17 9.65
N LEU A 73 4.14 -19.53 9.63
CA LEU A 73 4.46 -18.42 10.53
C LEU A 73 3.52 -17.22 10.36
N SER A 74 3.02 -16.97 9.14
CA SER A 74 2.05 -15.90 8.89
C SER A 74 0.65 -16.21 9.45
N ILE A 75 0.32 -17.50 9.61
CA ILE A 75 -0.98 -17.96 10.12
C ILE A 75 -1.00 -18.08 11.64
N LEU A 76 0.12 -18.52 12.26
CA LEU A 76 0.22 -18.75 13.71
C LEU A 76 -0.23 -17.57 14.60
N PRO A 77 0.18 -16.32 14.33
CA PRO A 77 -0.29 -15.17 15.10
C PRO A 77 -1.69 -14.73 14.62
N MET A 78 -2.69 -15.59 14.86
CA MET A 78 -4.11 -15.36 14.56
C MET A 78 -4.38 -14.93 13.10
N MET A 79 -3.56 -15.39 12.16
CA MET A 79 -3.57 -14.98 10.74
C MET A 79 -3.35 -13.50 10.48
N LEU A 80 -2.90 -12.70 11.44
CA LEU A 80 -2.76 -11.25 11.24
C LEU A 80 -1.74 -10.89 10.16
N PRO A 81 -0.50 -11.41 10.19
CA PRO A 81 0.47 -11.21 9.12
C PRO A 81 -0.02 -11.79 7.79
N PHE A 82 -0.77 -12.90 7.84
CA PHE A 82 -1.38 -13.45 6.63
C PHE A 82 -2.36 -12.45 6.00
N TYR A 83 -3.27 -11.86 6.80
CA TYR A 83 -4.21 -10.87 6.30
C TYR A 83 -3.53 -9.58 5.85
N THR A 84 -2.45 -9.14 6.50
CA THR A 84 -1.73 -7.95 6.06
C THR A 84 -1.07 -8.15 4.71
N ILE A 85 -0.41 -9.30 4.51
CA ILE A 85 0.15 -9.68 3.21
C ILE A 85 -0.99 -9.81 2.18
N PHE A 86 -2.08 -10.49 2.52
CA PHE A 86 -3.20 -10.69 1.61
C PHE A 86 -3.82 -9.37 1.14
N PHE A 87 -4.13 -8.44 2.06
CA PHE A 87 -4.72 -7.15 1.68
C PHE A 87 -3.74 -6.24 0.96
N ALA A 88 -2.45 -6.25 1.33
CA ALA A 88 -1.44 -5.47 0.62
C ALA A 88 -1.20 -5.98 -0.80
N MET A 89 -1.28 -7.30 -1.00
CA MET A 89 -1.00 -7.97 -2.28
C MET A 89 -2.26 -8.24 -3.10
N THR A 90 -3.41 -7.67 -2.74
CA THR A 90 -4.65 -7.81 -3.49
C THR A 90 -5.40 -6.48 -3.60
N PRO A 91 -6.35 -6.36 -4.55
CA PRO A 91 -7.18 -5.16 -4.65
C PRO A 91 -8.07 -4.95 -3.41
N PHE A 92 -8.30 -5.99 -2.60
CA PHE A 92 -9.21 -5.96 -1.46
C PHE A 92 -8.75 -5.05 -0.31
N GLY A 93 -7.47 -4.72 -0.23
CA GLY A 93 -6.96 -3.75 0.74
C GLY A 93 -7.32 -2.30 0.39
N SER A 94 -7.64 -2.01 -0.87
CA SER A 94 -7.98 -0.68 -1.34
C SER A 94 -9.49 -0.47 -1.33
N ARG A 95 -9.96 0.50 -0.55
CA ARG A 95 -11.37 0.89 -0.52
C ARG A 95 -11.71 2.00 -1.51
N MET A 96 -10.80 2.94 -1.68
CA MET A 96 -10.97 4.06 -2.59
C MET A 96 -9.62 4.47 -3.14
N GLN A 97 -9.56 4.76 -4.44
CA GLN A 97 -8.42 5.38 -5.10
C GLN A 97 -8.93 6.57 -5.89
N LYS A 98 -8.22 7.68 -5.80
CA LYS A 98 -8.60 8.90 -6.48
C LYS A 98 -7.36 9.68 -6.90
N ASP A 99 -7.25 9.90 -8.20
CA ASP A 99 -6.30 10.89 -8.71
C ASP A 99 -6.80 12.28 -8.35
N LEU A 100 -5.96 13.01 -7.62
CA LEU A 100 -6.25 14.35 -7.15
C LEU A 100 -5.84 15.37 -8.21
N ASN A 101 -4.61 15.26 -8.69
CA ASN A 101 -4.06 16.08 -9.77
C ASN A 101 -2.87 15.35 -10.44
N GLN A 102 -2.05 16.09 -11.19
CA GLN A 102 -0.85 15.56 -11.86
C GLN A 102 0.25 15.15 -10.87
N ASN A 103 0.28 15.72 -9.67
CA ASN A 103 1.34 15.54 -8.68
C ASN A 103 0.94 14.60 -7.53
N TYR A 104 -0.36 14.42 -7.28
CA TYR A 104 -0.87 13.72 -6.10
C TYR A 104 -1.99 12.73 -6.43
N ARG A 105 -2.04 11.64 -5.66
CA ARG A 105 -3.11 10.66 -5.60
C ARG A 105 -3.49 10.45 -4.13
N ALA A 106 -4.77 10.28 -3.87
CA ALA A 106 -5.27 9.86 -2.56
C ALA A 106 -5.78 8.43 -2.64
N GLN A 107 -5.61 7.70 -1.55
CA GLN A 107 -6.22 6.39 -1.39
C GLN A 107 -6.67 6.17 0.05
N ILE A 108 -7.77 5.43 0.20
CA ILE A 108 -8.23 4.92 1.48
C ILE A 108 -7.96 3.43 1.47
N VAL A 109 -7.07 2.98 2.36
CA VAL A 109 -6.61 1.60 2.43
C VAL A 109 -6.81 1.02 3.81
N GLY A 110 -7.02 -0.29 3.87
CA GLY A 110 -7.14 -1.05 5.11
C GLY A 110 -6.41 -2.37 4.96
N TYR A 111 -5.13 -2.40 5.34
CA TYR A 111 -4.30 -3.59 5.22
C TYR A 111 -4.38 -4.53 6.44
N SER A 112 -5.32 -4.37 7.35
CA SER A 112 -5.47 -5.29 8.48
C SER A 112 -6.94 -5.42 8.87
N VAL A 113 -7.28 -6.61 9.37
CA VAL A 113 -8.62 -6.93 9.91
C VAL A 113 -8.88 -6.25 11.25
N MET A 114 -7.85 -5.82 11.97
CA MET A 114 -7.96 -5.21 13.30
C MET A 114 -7.98 -3.68 13.26
N THR A 115 -7.35 -3.09 12.25
CA THR A 115 -7.21 -1.64 12.15
C THR A 115 -8.25 -1.07 11.20
N ARG A 116 -8.81 0.08 11.57
CA ARG A 116 -9.70 0.81 10.66
C ARG A 116 -8.93 1.29 9.43
N PRO A 117 -9.58 1.41 8.27
CA PRO A 117 -8.96 2.03 7.10
C PRO A 117 -8.51 3.46 7.39
N TRP A 118 -7.44 3.88 6.74
CA TRP A 118 -6.85 5.21 6.89
C TRP A 118 -6.69 5.88 5.53
N LEU A 119 -6.46 7.19 5.56
CA LEU A 119 -6.18 8.00 4.38
C LEU A 119 -4.68 8.05 4.12
N GLU A 120 -4.29 7.80 2.88
CA GLU A 120 -2.93 8.01 2.39
C GLU A 120 -2.94 8.99 1.23
N ILE A 121 -1.98 9.91 1.25
CA ILE A 121 -1.73 10.83 0.15
C ILE A 121 -0.34 10.54 -0.37
N ILE A 122 -0.28 10.33 -1.68
CA ILE A 122 0.86 9.82 -2.40
C ILE A 122 1.27 10.86 -3.43
N GLU A 123 2.53 11.26 -3.38
CA GLU A 123 3.18 12.15 -4.33
C GLU A 123 3.72 11.33 -5.50
N LYS A 124 3.37 11.75 -6.72
CA LYS A 124 3.78 11.13 -7.97
C LYS A 124 5.14 11.69 -8.39
N LYS A 125 6.17 10.83 -8.43
CA LYS A 125 7.54 11.16 -8.86
C LYS A 125 7.93 10.34 -10.09
N GLY A 126 7.11 10.44 -11.14
CA GLY A 126 7.32 9.70 -12.39
C GLY A 126 7.05 8.20 -12.22
N ILE A 127 8.09 7.37 -12.28
CA ILE A 127 7.99 5.91 -12.15
C ILE A 127 7.87 5.43 -10.70
N PHE A 128 8.14 6.31 -9.74
CA PHE A 128 8.01 6.05 -8.31
C PHE A 128 6.93 6.95 -7.71
N GLU A 129 6.31 6.43 -6.67
CA GLU A 129 5.33 7.12 -5.85
C GLU A 129 5.85 7.15 -4.41
N GLN A 130 5.65 8.26 -3.72
CA GLN A 130 6.05 8.40 -2.32
C GLN A 130 4.84 8.75 -1.46
N GLN A 131 4.57 7.95 -0.44
CA GLN A 131 3.56 8.30 0.56
C GLN A 131 4.10 9.42 1.44
N ILE A 132 3.44 10.59 1.38
CA ILE A 132 3.80 11.78 2.15
C ILE A 132 2.94 11.95 3.39
N ILE A 133 1.70 11.44 3.36
CA ILE A 133 0.74 11.58 4.46
C ILE A 133 0.11 10.23 4.74
N HIS A 134 0.02 9.93 6.04
CA HIS A 134 -0.73 8.81 6.60
C HIS A 134 -1.59 9.37 7.72
N SER A 135 -2.92 9.25 7.61
CA SER A 135 -3.84 9.81 8.62
C SER A 135 -4.97 8.86 8.93
N THR A 136 -5.10 8.55 10.21
CA THR A 136 -6.14 7.66 10.73
C THR A 136 -7.40 8.44 11.11
N ASP A 137 -8.50 7.71 11.35
CA ASP A 137 -9.76 8.29 11.85
C ASP A 137 -9.52 9.18 13.07
N HIS A 138 -8.61 8.80 13.99
CA HIS A 138 -8.33 9.55 15.21
C HIS A 138 -7.54 10.83 14.95
N ASP A 139 -6.68 10.85 13.93
CA ASP A 139 -5.91 12.03 13.57
C ASP A 139 -6.80 13.12 12.99
N ILE A 140 -7.83 12.70 12.23
CA ILE A 140 -8.78 13.58 11.58
C ILE A 140 -9.91 13.92 12.56
N PHE A 141 -10.74 12.95 12.95
CA PHE A 141 -11.95 13.18 13.73
C PHE A 141 -11.73 13.00 15.25
N LYS A 142 -10.77 13.74 15.83
CA LYS A 142 -10.31 13.59 17.24
C LYS A 142 -11.44 13.42 18.27
N ASN A 143 -12.59 14.07 18.08
CA ASN A 143 -13.71 14.09 19.02
C ASN A 143 -15.05 13.60 18.43
N ASP A 144 -15.10 13.16 17.18
CA ASP A 144 -16.35 12.70 16.55
C ASP A 144 -16.28 11.21 16.23
N GLY A 145 -16.91 10.40 17.09
CA GLY A 145 -16.90 8.94 16.99
C GLY A 145 -17.76 8.37 15.85
N ASN A 146 -18.61 9.20 15.23
CA ASN A 146 -19.53 8.76 14.19
C ASN A 146 -18.97 8.95 12.78
N LEU A 147 -18.04 9.88 12.59
CA LEU A 147 -17.36 10.10 11.31
C LEU A 147 -16.18 9.15 11.14
N ARG A 148 -16.07 8.59 9.93
CA ARG A 148 -15.00 7.64 9.58
C ARG A 148 -14.48 7.97 8.20
N ILE A 149 -13.17 7.91 8.01
CA ILE A 149 -12.54 8.11 6.69
C ILE A 149 -13.11 7.11 5.68
N SER A 150 -13.33 5.87 6.11
CA SER A 150 -13.88 4.80 5.27
C SER A 150 -15.28 5.06 4.70
N LEU A 151 -16.03 6.05 5.21
CA LEU A 151 -17.35 6.43 4.71
C LEU A 151 -17.30 7.53 3.63
N ALA A 152 -16.11 8.09 3.35
CA ALA A 152 -15.95 9.08 2.29
C ALA A 152 -16.31 8.47 0.93
N LYS A 153 -17.13 9.20 0.18
CA LYS A 153 -17.60 8.84 -1.17
C LYS A 153 -16.69 9.41 -2.26
N ASP A 154 -16.12 10.60 -2.02
CA ASP A 154 -15.17 11.24 -2.94
C ASP A 154 -14.08 12.00 -2.17
N ILE A 155 -12.94 12.21 -2.82
CA ILE A 155 -11.83 13.03 -2.33
C ILE A 155 -11.46 13.99 -3.45
N ARG A 156 -11.35 15.28 -3.15
CA ARG A 156 -10.89 16.27 -4.12
C ARG A 156 -9.76 17.10 -3.58
N PHE A 157 -8.86 17.45 -4.50
CA PHE A 157 -7.87 18.48 -4.25
C PHE A 157 -8.56 19.83 -4.15
N ASP A 158 -8.16 20.62 -3.16
CA ASP A 158 -8.62 22.01 -3.03
C ASP A 158 -7.48 22.97 -3.33
N ASN A 159 -6.43 22.97 -2.51
CA ASN A 159 -5.32 23.89 -2.65
C ASN A 159 -4.00 23.31 -2.09
N GLU A 160 -2.89 23.87 -2.53
CA GLU A 160 -1.55 23.53 -2.12
C GLU A 160 -0.72 24.80 -1.93
N THR A 161 0.10 24.80 -0.89
CA THR A 161 1.14 25.81 -0.62
C THR A 161 2.43 25.08 -0.26
N ASP A 162 3.55 25.79 -0.19
CA ASP A 162 4.88 25.22 0.10
C ASP A 162 4.90 24.29 1.33
N ASN A 163 4.10 24.61 2.35
CA ASN A 163 4.07 23.85 3.60
C ASN A 163 2.77 23.06 3.82
N ILE A 164 1.73 23.26 3.01
CA ILE A 164 0.38 22.82 3.32
C ILE A 164 -0.27 22.17 2.09
N LEU A 165 -1.02 21.09 2.33
CA LEU A 165 -1.88 20.45 1.34
C LEU A 165 -3.30 20.36 1.88
N THR A 166 -4.28 20.83 1.11
CA THR A 166 -5.69 20.86 1.53
C THR A 166 -6.54 20.01 0.60
N LEU A 167 -7.33 19.12 1.21
CA LEU A 167 -8.24 18.20 0.52
C LEU A 167 -9.67 18.37 1.04
N ILE A 168 -10.65 18.02 0.21
CA ILE A 168 -12.06 17.95 0.60
C ILE A 168 -12.51 16.48 0.55
N LEU A 169 -12.99 15.97 1.68
CA LEU A 169 -13.64 14.67 1.78
C LEU A 169 -15.16 14.85 1.65
N PHE A 170 -15.76 14.16 0.68
CA PHE A 170 -17.19 14.19 0.43
C PHE A 170 -17.88 12.99 1.04
N TYR A 171 -18.91 13.22 1.85
CA TYR A 171 -19.67 12.16 2.52
C TYR A 171 -21.10 12.01 1.99
N GLY A 172 -21.54 12.89 1.09
CA GLY A 172 -22.95 13.00 0.67
C GLY A 172 -23.85 13.61 1.75
N GLY A 173 -23.24 14.36 2.67
CA GLY A 173 -23.82 15.16 3.75
C GLY A 173 -22.91 16.39 3.97
N PRO A 174 -22.56 16.77 5.21
CA PRO A 174 -21.52 17.79 5.42
C PRO A 174 -20.18 17.28 4.86
N ASN A 175 -19.53 18.10 4.04
CA ASN A 175 -18.20 17.78 3.53
C ASN A 175 -17.16 18.36 4.48
N TYR A 176 -15.97 17.76 4.49
CA TYR A 176 -14.90 18.19 5.40
C TYR A 176 -13.69 18.62 4.59
N LYS A 177 -13.27 19.87 4.80
CA LYS A 177 -12.03 20.41 4.29
C LYS A 177 -10.93 20.12 5.31
N ILE A 178 -9.94 19.33 4.91
CA ILE A 178 -8.85 18.87 5.76
C ILE A 178 -7.54 19.44 5.25
N THR A 179 -6.83 20.10 6.15
CA THR A 179 -5.56 20.77 5.87
C THR A 179 -4.42 19.99 6.54
N PHE A 180 -3.46 19.53 5.74
CA PHE A 180 -2.31 18.76 6.18
C PHE A 180 -1.03 19.60 6.09
N ASP A 181 -0.14 19.41 7.06
CA ASP A 181 1.23 19.93 6.98
C ASP A 181 2.10 18.95 6.19
N LYS A 182 2.74 19.42 5.10
CA LYS A 182 3.54 18.58 4.20
C LYS A 182 4.84 18.06 4.82
N LYS A 183 5.41 18.77 5.80
CA LYS A 183 6.69 18.38 6.43
C LYS A 183 6.47 17.28 7.46
N THR A 184 5.38 17.37 8.21
CA THR A 184 5.08 16.45 9.30
C THR A 184 4.08 15.36 8.91
N GLY A 185 3.35 15.54 7.81
CA GLY A 185 2.27 14.66 7.38
C GLY A 185 1.04 14.69 8.29
N LYS A 186 0.96 15.64 9.24
CA LYS A 186 -0.10 15.70 10.26
C LYS A 186 -1.23 16.64 9.85
N VAL A 187 -2.43 16.35 10.37
CA VAL A 187 -3.60 17.21 10.24
C VAL A 187 -3.38 18.50 11.04
N LYS A 188 -3.51 19.64 10.38
CA LYS A 188 -3.38 20.98 10.96
C LYS A 188 -4.75 21.60 11.29
N ALA A 189 -5.72 21.46 10.40
CA ALA A 189 -7.06 22.04 10.57
C ALA A 189 -8.13 21.22 9.83
N ILE A 190 -9.36 21.26 10.35
CA ILE A 190 -10.54 20.65 9.75
C ILE A 190 -11.69 21.65 9.83
N GLU A 191 -12.35 21.87 8.70
CA GLU A 191 -13.46 22.80 8.56
C GLU A 191 -14.61 22.13 7.82
N ASN A 192 -15.84 22.54 8.11
CA ASN A 192 -17.00 22.13 7.33
C ASN A 192 -17.00 22.87 5.99
N HIS A 193 -17.24 22.13 4.91
CA HIS A 193 -17.35 22.63 3.54
C HIS A 193 -18.77 22.44 3.01
#